data_AF-K2C7Z5-F1
#
_entry.id   AF-K2C7Z5-F1
#
_cell.length_a   1.000
_cell.length_b   1.000
_cell.length_c   1.000
_cell.angle_alpha   90.00
_cell.angle_beta   90.00
_cell.angle_gamma   90.00
#
_symmetry.space_group_name_H-M   'P 1'
#
loop_
_entity.id
_entity.type
_entity.pdbx_description
1 polymer ?
#
loop_
_entity_poly.entity_id
_entity_poly.type
_entity_poly.pdbx_seq_one_letter_code
_entity_poly.pdbx_strand_id
1 'polypeptide(L)'
;MQINTDLLQKISTAAARNLNSYLQKVLTASSEHGNFGMQMLDQLHEQLPRTRCDDCGKCCNSVSIFSLEYHRLIREVMATWPPERLRRLVQSALRPDLRQAEVGKDEKRLRCIFRDDETRVCLVHSARPFACRIFGLLKENGTRECDKVKDLHMPETVITQDYLINLQAKVLENSESYQPFPGEEEIHFFPFEFWFFRHVFSPERALQIYREILVPMSSPLTRLWQKHAGPVTLNNSRR
;
A
#
# COMPACT_ATOMS: atom_id res chain seq x y z
N MET A 1 -18.00 8.13 6.06
CA MET A 1 -17.72 7.03 7.00
C MET A 1 -16.91 7.59 8.17
N GLN A 2 -17.13 7.13 9.40
CA GLN A 2 -16.36 7.57 10.57
C GLN A 2 -15.32 6.51 10.94
N ILE A 3 -14.18 6.94 11.48
CA ILE A 3 -13.11 6.06 11.95
C ILE A 3 -13.56 5.39 13.24
N ASN A 4 -13.38 4.07 13.38
CA ASN A 4 -13.60 3.39 14.66
C ASN A 4 -12.44 3.69 15.63
N THR A 5 -12.65 4.68 16.50
CA THR A 5 -11.66 5.16 17.47
C THR A 5 -11.37 4.14 18.58
N ASP A 6 -12.35 3.33 18.99
CA ASP A 6 -12.15 2.27 19.99
C ASP A 6 -11.23 1.18 19.44
N LEU A 7 -11.46 0.75 18.19
CA LEU A 7 -10.60 -0.21 17.52
C LEU A 7 -9.16 0.33 17.35
N LEU A 8 -9.02 1.59 16.95
CA LEU A 8 -7.73 2.26 16.79
C LEU A 8 -6.97 2.34 18.13
N GLN A 9 -7.67 2.66 19.22
CA GLN A 9 -7.09 2.71 20.56
C GLN A 9 -6.66 1.32 21.04
N LYS A 10 -7.45 0.28 20.75
CA LYS A 10 -7.10 -1.12 21.04
C LYS A 10 -5.84 -1.55 20.31
N ILE A 11 -5.69 -1.21 19.02
CA ILE A 11 -4.47 -1.47 18.25
C ILE A 11 -3.28 -0.75 18.87
N SER A 12 -3.42 0.54 19.16
CA SER A 12 -2.34 1.36 19.75
C SER A 12 -1.89 0.82 21.10
N THR A 13 -2.83 0.41 21.95
CA THR A 13 -2.55 -0.18 23.27
C THR A 13 -1.88 -1.54 23.14
N ALA A 14 -2.35 -2.39 22.22
CA ALA A 14 -1.75 -3.69 21.97
C ALA A 14 -0.33 -3.56 21.38
N ALA A 15 -0.10 -2.58 20.49
CA ALA A 15 1.19 -2.25 19.90
C ALA A 15 2.22 -1.88 20.97
N ALA A 16 1.86 -1.05 21.95
CA ALA A 16 2.76 -0.64 23.02
C ALA A 16 3.27 -1.83 23.86
N ARG A 17 2.45 -2.87 24.04
CA ARG A 17 2.78 -4.06 24.83
C ARG A 17 3.49 -5.16 24.03
N ASN A 18 3.17 -5.28 22.74
CA ASN A 18 3.53 -6.45 21.94
C ASN A 18 4.46 -6.14 20.75
N LEU A 19 5.05 -4.95 20.70
CA LEU A 19 5.85 -4.49 19.56
C LEU A 19 6.94 -5.49 19.10
N ASN A 20 7.66 -6.11 20.05
CA ASN A 20 8.70 -7.10 19.72
C ASN A 20 8.11 -8.34 19.04
N SER A 21 6.97 -8.83 19.54
CA SER A 21 6.27 -9.96 18.94
C SER A 21 5.76 -9.62 17.53
N TYR A 22 5.21 -8.41 17.35
CA TYR A 22 4.74 -7.96 16.03
C TYR A 22 5.87 -7.78 15.03
N LEU A 23 7.02 -7.25 15.48
CA LEU A 23 8.23 -7.18 14.66
C LEU A 23 8.67 -8.59 14.24
N GLN A 24 8.75 -9.55 15.17
CA GLN A 24 9.08 -10.94 14.81
C GLN A 24 8.10 -11.52 13.79
N LYS A 25 6.79 -11.37 13.99
CA LYS A 25 5.78 -11.87 13.03
C LYS A 25 5.99 -11.32 11.62
N VAL A 26 6.26 -10.01 11.49
CA VAL A 26 6.49 -9.37 10.18
C VAL A 26 7.74 -9.90 9.50
N LEU A 27 8.84 -10.05 10.26
CA LEU A 27 10.12 -10.54 9.74
C LEU A 27 10.03 -12.03 9.35
N THR A 28 9.37 -12.84 10.18
CA THR A 28 9.22 -14.26 9.94
C THR A 28 8.27 -14.53 8.77
N ALA A 29 7.16 -13.81 8.65
CA ALA A 29 6.20 -14.01 7.55
C ALA A 29 6.83 -13.91 6.15
N SER A 30 7.72 -12.94 5.94
CA SER A 30 8.40 -12.79 4.64
C SER A 30 9.54 -13.78 4.43
N SER A 31 10.09 -14.32 5.52
CA SER A 31 11.07 -15.40 5.46
C SER A 31 10.39 -16.74 5.12
N GLU A 32 9.27 -17.04 5.77
CA GLU A 32 8.44 -18.24 5.56
C GLU A 32 7.82 -18.29 4.16
N HIS A 33 7.44 -17.15 3.58
CA HIS A 33 6.98 -17.07 2.19
C HIS A 33 8.00 -17.66 1.19
N GLY A 34 9.29 -17.64 1.52
CA GLY A 34 10.33 -18.21 0.65
C GLY A 34 10.45 -17.48 -0.69
N ASN A 35 11.15 -18.05 -1.66
CA ASN A 35 11.43 -17.35 -2.93
C ASN A 35 10.30 -17.44 -3.96
N PHE A 36 9.14 -17.98 -3.57
CA PHE A 36 7.99 -18.15 -4.45
C PHE A 36 7.54 -16.81 -5.02
N GLY A 37 7.44 -16.74 -6.36
CA GLY A 37 7.03 -15.54 -7.10
C GLY A 37 8.05 -14.39 -7.12
N MET A 38 9.11 -14.40 -6.29
CA MET A 38 10.02 -13.25 -6.14
C MET A 38 10.83 -12.95 -7.40
N GLN A 39 11.43 -13.97 -8.00
CA GLN A 39 12.21 -13.81 -9.24
C GLN A 39 11.33 -13.32 -10.39
N MET A 40 10.10 -13.86 -10.49
CA MET A 40 9.11 -13.39 -11.45
C MET A 40 8.77 -11.91 -11.20
N LEU A 41 8.48 -11.54 -9.96
CA LEU A 41 8.14 -10.15 -9.61
C LEU A 41 9.28 -9.19 -9.97
N ASP A 42 10.54 -9.54 -9.67
CA ASP A 42 11.71 -8.73 -10.04
C ASP A 42 11.82 -8.57 -11.56
N GLN A 43 11.65 -9.66 -12.33
CA GLN A 43 11.65 -9.61 -13.80
C GLN A 43 10.52 -8.76 -14.38
N LEU A 44 9.33 -8.80 -13.77
CA LEU A 44 8.20 -7.96 -14.21
C LEU A 44 8.42 -6.48 -13.84
N HIS A 45 9.07 -6.20 -12.70
CA HIS A 45 9.45 -4.84 -12.31
C HIS A 45 10.53 -4.23 -13.21
N GLU A 46 11.49 -5.03 -13.69
CA GLU A 46 12.55 -4.59 -14.62
C GLU A 46 12.04 -4.35 -16.05
N GLN A 47 10.87 -4.88 -16.39
CA GLN A 47 10.21 -4.61 -17.67
C GLN A 47 9.60 -3.20 -17.75
N LEU A 48 9.45 -2.50 -16.61
CA LEU A 48 8.95 -1.13 -16.59
C LEU A 48 10.08 -0.11 -16.81
N PRO A 49 9.81 0.99 -17.55
CA PRO A 49 10.78 2.06 -17.72
C PRO A 49 11.23 2.64 -16.38
N ARG A 50 12.54 2.89 -16.25
CA ARG A 50 13.09 3.58 -15.09
C ARG A 50 12.88 5.08 -15.23
N THR A 51 12.36 5.71 -14.19
CA THR A 51 12.01 7.14 -14.19
C THR A 51 12.69 7.89 -13.04
N ARG A 52 12.88 9.20 -13.23
CA ARG A 52 13.21 10.18 -12.18
C ARG A 52 12.11 11.21 -12.02
N CYS A 53 11.96 11.78 -10.82
CA CYS A 53 10.99 12.83 -10.55
C CYS A 53 11.66 13.96 -9.77
N ASP A 54 11.51 15.19 -10.26
CA ASP A 54 12.11 16.38 -9.64
C ASP A 54 11.41 16.80 -8.32
N ASP A 55 10.23 16.24 -8.02
CA ASP A 55 9.43 16.54 -6.82
C ASP A 55 8.93 15.24 -6.14
N CYS A 56 9.81 14.22 -6.11
CA CYS A 56 9.48 12.91 -5.55
C CYS A 56 9.08 13.04 -4.07
N GLY A 57 8.08 12.26 -3.65
CA GLY A 57 7.62 12.23 -2.26
C GLY A 57 6.56 13.27 -1.89
N LYS A 58 6.32 14.29 -2.71
CA LYS A 58 5.25 15.28 -2.45
C LYS A 58 3.84 14.72 -2.64
N CYS A 59 3.63 13.94 -3.70
CA CYS A 59 2.36 13.27 -3.98
C CYS A 59 2.26 11.86 -3.36
N CYS A 60 3.24 11.46 -2.54
CA CYS A 60 3.35 10.09 -2.07
C CYS A 60 2.35 9.80 -0.94
N ASN A 61 1.32 9.04 -1.28
CA ASN A 61 0.34 8.48 -0.35
C ASN A 61 0.45 6.96 -0.24
N SER A 62 -0.20 6.37 0.76
CA SER A 62 -0.38 4.92 0.81
C SER A 62 -1.14 4.50 -0.46
N VAL A 63 -0.51 3.61 -1.21
CA VAL A 63 -1.04 3.03 -2.46
C VAL A 63 -1.30 1.55 -2.22
N SER A 64 -2.26 1.00 -2.96
CA SER A 64 -2.50 -0.43 -2.93
C SER A 64 -1.40 -1.18 -3.68
N ILE A 65 -0.94 -2.27 -3.08
CA ILE A 65 0.11 -3.16 -3.57
C ILE A 65 -0.39 -4.60 -3.51
N PHE A 66 0.23 -5.49 -4.27
CA PHE A 66 -0.06 -6.93 -4.18
C PHE A 66 0.61 -7.57 -2.96
N SER A 67 0.12 -8.72 -2.49
CA SER A 67 0.72 -9.46 -1.37
C SER A 67 2.18 -9.82 -1.64
N LEU A 68 2.50 -10.18 -2.88
CA LEU A 68 3.85 -10.53 -3.30
C LEU A 68 4.80 -9.32 -3.20
N GLU A 69 4.30 -8.13 -3.52
CA GLU A 69 5.04 -6.87 -3.39
C GLU A 69 5.27 -6.49 -1.93
N TYR A 70 4.34 -6.80 -1.03
CA TYR A 70 4.55 -6.64 0.41
C TYR A 70 5.77 -7.45 0.87
N HIS A 71 5.85 -8.73 0.51
CA HIS A 71 6.99 -9.58 0.89
C HIS A 71 8.30 -9.07 0.30
N ARG A 72 8.30 -8.63 -0.96
CA ARG A 72 9.47 -8.01 -1.59
C ARG A 72 9.93 -6.75 -0.84
N LEU A 73 9.00 -5.87 -0.47
CA LEU A 73 9.30 -4.67 0.30
C LEU A 73 9.86 -5.00 1.69
N ILE A 74 9.28 -5.97 2.41
CA ILE A 74 9.78 -6.40 3.71
C ILE A 74 11.20 -6.97 3.59
N ARG A 75 11.47 -7.78 2.55
CA ARG A 75 12.82 -8.32 2.29
C ARG A 75 13.83 -7.22 2.01
N GLU A 76 13.48 -6.24 1.18
CA GLU A 76 14.35 -5.10 0.90
C GLU A 76 14.72 -4.37 2.20
N VAL A 77 13.73 -4.03 3.03
CA VAL A 77 14.03 -3.31 4.28
C VAL A 77 14.80 -4.17 5.27
N MET A 78 14.54 -5.48 5.33
CA MET A 78 15.31 -6.41 6.16
C MET A 78 16.78 -6.50 5.75
N ALA A 79 17.06 -6.48 4.44
CA ALA A 79 18.41 -6.57 3.91
C ALA A 79 19.19 -5.26 4.03
N THR A 80 18.51 -4.11 4.00
CA THR A 80 19.16 -2.80 3.82
C THR A 80 19.04 -1.86 5.01
N TRP A 81 18.08 -2.06 5.92
CA TRP A 81 17.83 -1.12 7.02
C TRP A 81 18.39 -1.62 8.36
N PRO A 82 18.86 -0.69 9.22
CA PRO A 82 19.24 -1.05 10.59
C PRO A 82 18.00 -1.47 11.41
N PRO A 83 18.16 -2.36 12.42
CA PRO A 83 17.06 -2.87 13.24
C PRO A 83 16.17 -1.79 13.87
N GLU A 84 16.73 -0.66 14.27
CA GLU A 84 16.00 0.46 14.88
C GLU A 84 15.03 1.10 13.87
N ARG A 85 15.41 1.14 12.59
CA ARG A 85 14.53 1.66 11.53
C ARG A 85 13.42 0.68 11.22
N LEU A 86 13.69 -0.63 11.22
CA LEU A 86 12.65 -1.67 11.10
C LEU A 86 11.64 -1.58 12.26
N ARG A 87 12.12 -1.38 13.49
CA ARG A 87 11.26 -1.16 14.65
C ARG A 87 10.35 0.06 14.47
N ARG A 88 10.90 1.18 13.99
CA ARG A 88 10.11 2.39 13.68
C ARG A 88 9.08 2.17 12.58
N LEU A 89 9.40 1.37 11.55
CA LEU A 89 8.44 0.98 10.51
C LEU A 89 7.23 0.27 11.13
N VAL A 90 7.46 -0.76 11.95
CA VAL A 90 6.39 -1.52 12.62
C VAL A 90 5.57 -0.61 13.54
N GLN A 91 6.21 0.27 14.31
CA GLN A 91 5.51 1.26 15.15
C GLN A 91 4.62 2.19 14.31
N SER A 92 5.13 2.68 13.18
CA SER A 92 4.44 3.60 12.27
C SER A 92 3.26 2.93 11.55
N ALA A 93 3.38 1.65 11.20
CA ALA A 93 2.30 0.86 10.63
C ALA A 93 1.13 0.70 11.62
N LEU A 94 1.43 0.57 12.92
CA LEU A 94 0.45 0.46 14.00
C LEU A 94 -0.18 1.80 14.41
N ARG A 95 0.29 2.93 13.85
CA ARG A 95 -0.20 4.29 14.12
C ARG A 95 -0.61 5.01 12.84
N PRO A 96 -1.59 4.48 12.08
CA PRO A 96 -2.05 5.12 10.84
C PRO A 96 -2.60 6.52 11.10
N ASP A 97 -3.14 6.79 12.29
CA ASP A 97 -3.64 8.10 12.75
C ASP A 97 -2.60 9.22 12.66
N LEU A 98 -1.34 8.90 12.94
CA LEU A 98 -0.24 9.87 12.87
C LEU A 98 0.20 10.17 11.44
N ARG A 99 -0.31 9.43 10.45
CA ARG A 99 0.08 9.53 9.04
C ARG A 99 -1.02 10.10 8.16
N GLN A 100 -2.13 10.57 8.71
CA GLN A 100 -3.15 11.23 7.89
C GLN A 100 -2.63 12.61 7.42
N ALA A 101 -2.82 12.90 6.14
CA ALA A 101 -2.55 14.19 5.52
C ALA A 101 -3.83 14.75 4.92
N GLU A 102 -4.02 16.04 5.09
CA GLU A 102 -5.03 16.82 4.37
C GLU A 102 -4.39 17.37 3.08
N VAL A 103 -5.02 17.07 1.95
CA VAL A 103 -4.59 17.45 0.61
C VAL A 103 -5.70 18.33 0.02
N GLY A 104 -5.46 19.64 -0.05
CA GLY A 104 -6.51 20.58 -0.45
C GLY A 104 -7.65 20.66 0.57
N LYS A 105 -8.83 21.15 0.14
CA LYS A 105 -9.93 21.47 1.07
C LYS A 105 -10.71 20.25 1.57
N ASP A 106 -10.82 19.18 0.79
CA ASP A 106 -11.74 18.06 1.07
C ASP A 106 -11.15 16.66 0.84
N GLU A 107 -9.83 16.55 0.66
CA GLU A 107 -9.19 15.25 0.44
C GLU A 107 -8.28 14.87 1.60
N LYS A 108 -8.54 13.71 2.21
CA LYS A 108 -7.69 13.09 3.20
C LYS A 108 -6.97 11.92 2.56
N ARG A 109 -5.67 11.81 2.79
CA ARG A 109 -4.85 10.68 2.33
C ARG A 109 -3.99 10.18 3.47
N LEU A 110 -3.79 8.88 3.53
CA LEU A 110 -2.76 8.30 4.38
C LEU A 110 -1.40 8.56 3.71
N ARG A 111 -0.43 9.16 4.40
CA ARG A 111 0.95 9.31 3.91
C ARG A 111 1.59 7.92 3.79
N CYS A 112 2.39 7.74 2.74
CA CYS A 112 3.11 6.50 2.55
C CYS A 112 4.05 6.25 3.74
N ILE A 113 4.02 5.03 4.28
CA ILE A 113 4.85 4.63 5.41
C ILE A 113 6.35 4.65 5.10
N PHE A 114 6.72 4.56 3.83
CA PHE A 114 8.11 4.59 3.37
C PHE A 114 8.60 5.98 2.98
N ARG A 115 7.78 7.02 3.13
CA ARG A 115 8.21 8.40 2.92
C ARG A 115 8.88 8.91 4.19
N ASP A 116 10.12 9.34 4.06
CA ASP A 116 10.81 10.05 5.13
C ASP A 116 10.19 11.44 5.32
N ASP A 117 9.78 11.81 6.53
CA ASP A 117 9.06 13.06 6.76
C ASP A 117 9.96 14.31 6.66
N GLU A 118 11.25 14.16 6.99
CA GLU A 118 12.22 15.26 6.98
C GLU A 118 12.70 15.55 5.55
N THR A 119 13.26 14.52 4.89
CA THR A 119 13.86 14.65 3.56
C THR A 119 12.83 14.53 2.43
N ARG A 120 11.63 14.01 2.73
CA ARG A 120 10.57 13.68 1.75
C ARG A 120 10.97 12.59 0.75
N VAL A 121 12.09 11.90 0.98
CA VAL A 121 12.58 10.84 0.08
C VAL A 121 11.89 9.51 0.37
N CYS A 122 11.66 8.71 -0.67
CA CYS A 122 11.18 7.34 -0.51
C CYS A 122 12.32 6.42 -0.04
N LEU A 123 12.18 5.86 1.16
CA LEU A 123 13.17 4.99 1.79
C LEU A 123 13.31 3.61 1.11
N VAL A 124 12.38 3.24 0.23
CA VAL A 124 12.38 2.00 -0.55
C VAL A 124 12.34 2.27 -2.05
N HIS A 125 12.98 3.37 -2.50
CA HIS A 125 12.88 3.82 -3.89
C HIS A 125 13.28 2.74 -4.93
N SER A 126 14.29 1.92 -4.62
CA SER A 126 14.75 0.75 -5.39
C SER A 126 13.67 -0.33 -5.50
N ALA A 127 12.96 -0.59 -4.41
CA ALA A 127 11.98 -1.66 -4.30
C ALA A 127 10.52 -1.20 -4.50
N ARG A 128 10.30 -0.01 -5.08
CA ARG A 128 8.95 0.54 -5.29
C ARG A 128 8.01 -0.45 -5.99
N PRO A 129 6.76 -0.57 -5.50
CA PRO A 129 5.74 -1.44 -6.11
C PRO A 129 5.25 -0.90 -7.46
N PHE A 130 4.52 -1.72 -8.20
CA PHE A 130 3.93 -1.44 -9.51
C PHE A 130 3.14 -0.13 -9.50
N ALA A 131 2.27 0.07 -8.52
CA ALA A 131 1.47 1.30 -8.41
C ALA A 131 2.36 2.57 -8.41
N CYS A 132 3.52 2.50 -7.74
CA CYS A 132 4.47 3.61 -7.70
C CYS A 132 5.31 3.73 -8.98
N ARG A 133 5.67 2.61 -9.62
CA ARG A 133 6.45 2.60 -10.87
C ARG A 133 5.61 3.08 -12.07
N ILE A 134 4.34 2.71 -12.10
CA ILE A 134 3.39 3.04 -13.17
C ILE A 134 2.98 4.52 -13.15
N PHE A 135 2.83 5.12 -11.97
CA PHE A 135 2.39 6.52 -11.79
C PHE A 135 3.16 7.55 -12.64
N GLY A 136 4.38 7.23 -13.03
CA GLY A 136 5.25 8.14 -13.76
C GLY A 136 5.36 7.90 -15.26
N LEU A 137 4.74 6.85 -15.80
CA LEU A 137 5.03 6.37 -17.15
C LEU A 137 4.33 7.19 -18.23
N LEU A 138 4.97 7.26 -19.41
CA LEU A 138 4.37 7.89 -20.58
C LEU A 138 3.29 6.99 -21.15
N LYS A 139 2.08 7.52 -21.25
CA LYS A 139 0.91 6.83 -21.80
C LYS A 139 0.82 6.98 -23.31
N GLU A 140 0.04 6.12 -23.93
CA GLU A 140 -0.21 6.12 -25.39
C GLU A 140 -0.76 7.46 -25.92
N ASN A 141 -1.51 8.19 -25.09
CA ASN A 141 -2.04 9.51 -25.45
C ASN A 141 -1.02 10.65 -25.28
N GLY A 142 0.26 10.34 -25.02
CA GLY A 142 1.34 11.32 -24.83
C GLY A 142 1.32 12.03 -23.47
N THR A 143 0.47 11.61 -22.53
CA THR A 143 0.36 12.22 -21.20
C THR A 143 1.06 11.41 -20.11
N ARG A 144 1.33 12.06 -18.98
CA ARG A 144 1.76 11.44 -17.71
C ARG A 144 0.82 11.89 -16.59
N GLU A 145 0.72 11.13 -15.51
CA GLU A 145 0.02 11.59 -14.30
C GLU A 145 0.76 12.75 -13.62
N CYS A 146 2.05 12.89 -13.88
CA CYS A 146 2.89 13.95 -13.34
C CYS A 146 3.94 14.39 -14.36
N ASP A 147 3.85 15.64 -14.80
CA ASP A 147 4.77 16.26 -15.77
C ASP A 147 6.20 16.44 -15.22
N LYS A 148 6.41 16.24 -13.92
CA LYS A 148 7.74 16.26 -13.30
C LYS A 148 8.47 14.92 -13.41
N VAL A 149 7.80 13.87 -13.85
CA VAL A 149 8.42 12.56 -14.07
C VAL A 149 8.99 12.49 -15.48
N LYS A 150 10.22 12.00 -15.58
CA LYS A 150 10.95 11.81 -16.85
C LYS A 150 11.56 10.42 -16.89
N ASP A 151 11.59 9.81 -18.07
CA ASP A 151 12.31 8.56 -18.28
C ASP A 151 13.82 8.80 -18.13
N LEU A 152 14.53 7.80 -17.61
CA LEU A 152 15.99 7.84 -17.50
C LEU A 152 16.67 7.54 -18.83
N HIS A 153 16.02 6.78 -19.71
CA HIS A 153 16.55 6.38 -21.01
C HIS A 153 15.76 7.05 -22.12
N MET A 154 16.45 7.43 -23.19
CA MET A 154 15.88 8.00 -24.40
C MET A 154 16.09 7.06 -25.59
N PRO A 155 15.14 6.92 -26.52
CA PRO A 155 13.82 7.58 -26.53
C PRO A 155 12.91 7.09 -25.38
N GLU A 156 11.97 7.95 -24.97
CA GLU A 156 10.99 7.60 -23.93
C GLU A 156 10.19 6.37 -24.34
N THR A 157 9.88 5.52 -23.38
CA THR A 157 9.12 4.29 -23.65
C THR A 157 7.65 4.54 -23.39
N VAL A 158 6.84 4.47 -24.44
CA VAL A 158 5.38 4.51 -24.35
C VAL A 158 4.89 3.17 -23.85
N ILE A 159 4.13 3.18 -22.76
CA ILE A 159 3.57 1.98 -22.15
C ILE A 159 2.05 1.94 -22.37
N THR A 160 1.57 0.85 -22.96
CA THR A 160 0.14 0.66 -23.25
C THR A 160 -0.62 0.16 -22.03
N GLN A 161 -1.91 0.44 -21.99
CA GLN A 161 -2.77 -0.04 -20.91
C GLN A 161 -2.81 -1.59 -20.88
N ASP A 162 -2.94 -2.23 -22.04
CA ASP A 162 -2.95 -3.69 -22.17
C ASP A 162 -1.65 -4.32 -21.69
N TYR A 163 -0.51 -3.67 -21.95
CA TYR A 163 0.79 -4.11 -21.46
C TYR A 163 0.84 -4.11 -19.93
N LEU A 164 0.35 -3.03 -19.29
CA LEU A 164 0.28 -2.95 -17.83
C LEU A 164 -0.66 -4.00 -17.22
N ILE A 165 -1.83 -4.20 -17.84
CA ILE A 165 -2.78 -5.24 -17.42
C ILE A 165 -2.14 -6.61 -17.48
N ASN A 166 -1.45 -6.94 -18.58
CA ASN A 166 -0.77 -8.23 -18.75
C ASN A 166 0.36 -8.43 -17.73
N LEU A 167 1.11 -7.39 -17.38
CA LEU A 167 2.13 -7.47 -16.33
C LEU A 167 1.50 -7.72 -14.96
N GLN A 168 0.45 -6.96 -14.61
CA GLN A 168 -0.22 -7.07 -13.32
C GLN A 168 -0.96 -8.40 -13.16
N ALA A 169 -1.54 -8.96 -14.23
CA ALA A 169 -2.19 -10.27 -14.22
C ALA A 169 -1.26 -11.40 -13.73
N LYS A 170 0.01 -11.38 -14.17
CA LYS A 170 1.02 -12.37 -13.72
C LYS A 170 1.33 -12.26 -12.22
N VAL A 171 1.32 -11.03 -11.69
CA VAL A 171 1.50 -10.80 -10.24
C VAL A 171 0.27 -11.29 -9.48
N LEU A 172 -0.92 -11.03 -10.02
CA LEU A 172 -2.20 -11.42 -9.46
C LEU A 172 -2.31 -12.93 -9.24
N GLU A 173 -1.91 -13.73 -10.24
CA GLU A 173 -1.90 -15.21 -10.16
C GLU A 173 -1.06 -15.78 -9.00
N ASN A 174 -0.09 -14.99 -8.51
CA ASN A 174 0.84 -15.38 -7.45
C ASN A 174 0.65 -14.55 -6.17
N SER A 175 -0.43 -13.78 -6.09
CA SER A 175 -0.73 -12.90 -4.96
C SER A 175 -2.03 -13.31 -4.31
N GLU A 176 -2.06 -13.15 -3.00
CA GLU A 176 -3.26 -13.38 -2.23
C GLU A 176 -4.34 -12.36 -2.57
N SER A 177 -5.57 -12.79 -2.33
CA SER A 177 -6.77 -12.04 -2.55
C SER A 177 -7.65 -12.14 -1.31
N TYR A 178 -8.47 -11.12 -1.13
CA TYR A 178 -9.50 -11.12 -0.09
C TYR A 178 -10.77 -10.51 -0.63
N GLN A 179 -11.90 -10.96 -0.10
CA GLN A 179 -13.21 -10.42 -0.40
C GLN A 179 -13.62 -9.42 0.69
N PRO A 180 -13.36 -8.11 0.53
CA PRO A 180 -13.74 -7.13 1.54
C PRO A 180 -15.25 -6.87 1.60
N PHE A 181 -15.96 -7.16 0.51
CA PHE A 181 -17.41 -7.00 0.36
C PHE A 181 -18.07 -8.37 0.20
N PRO A 182 -18.91 -8.83 1.15
CA PRO A 182 -19.60 -10.11 1.02
C PRO A 182 -20.41 -10.20 -0.28
N GLY A 183 -20.13 -11.21 -1.10
CA GLY A 183 -20.82 -11.45 -2.37
C GLY A 183 -20.19 -10.79 -3.61
N GLU A 184 -19.10 -10.02 -3.46
CA GLU A 184 -18.38 -9.44 -4.60
C GLU A 184 -17.10 -10.22 -4.96
N GLU A 185 -16.45 -9.85 -6.07
CA GLU A 185 -15.16 -10.40 -6.46
C GLU A 185 -14.07 -10.10 -5.44
N GLU A 186 -13.04 -10.96 -5.44
CA GLU A 186 -11.89 -10.76 -4.58
C GLU A 186 -11.01 -9.62 -5.09
N ILE A 187 -10.39 -8.89 -4.16
CA ILE A 187 -9.43 -7.84 -4.44
C ILE A 187 -8.03 -8.36 -4.09
N HIS A 188 -7.07 -8.17 -5.00
CA HIS A 188 -5.68 -8.62 -4.83
C HIS A 188 -4.71 -7.51 -4.39
N PHE A 189 -5.17 -6.26 -4.39
CA PHE A 189 -4.34 -5.10 -4.09
C PHE A 189 -4.92 -4.30 -2.92
N PHE A 190 -4.14 -4.21 -1.85
CA PHE A 190 -4.50 -3.47 -0.65
C PHE A 190 -3.34 -2.55 -0.23
N PRO A 191 -3.59 -1.49 0.56
CA PRO A 191 -2.53 -0.70 1.15
C PRO A 191 -1.51 -1.57 1.90
N PHE A 192 -0.25 -1.14 1.96
CA PHE A 192 0.79 -1.86 2.71
C PHE A 192 0.35 -2.23 4.13
N GLU A 193 -0.36 -1.33 4.80
CA GLU A 193 -0.89 -1.53 6.15
C GLU A 193 -1.81 -2.74 6.26
N PHE A 194 -2.63 -3.03 5.25
CA PHE A 194 -3.49 -4.21 5.27
C PHE A 194 -2.66 -5.49 5.32
N TRP A 195 -1.67 -5.63 4.43
CA TRP A 195 -0.79 -6.80 4.40
C TRP A 195 0.01 -6.93 5.70
N PHE A 196 0.49 -5.81 6.22
CA PHE A 196 1.12 -5.77 7.54
C PHE A 196 0.18 -6.32 8.63
N PHE A 197 -1.07 -5.85 8.70
CA PHE A 197 -2.04 -6.31 9.70
C PHE A 197 -2.43 -7.77 9.51
N ARG A 198 -2.49 -8.26 8.27
CA ARG A 198 -2.75 -9.68 7.97
C ARG A 198 -1.72 -10.55 8.68
N HIS A 199 -0.43 -10.24 8.54
CA HIS A 199 0.64 -11.05 9.13
C HIS A 199 0.81 -10.86 10.64
N VAL A 200 0.49 -9.68 11.16
CA VAL A 200 0.60 -9.41 12.60
C VAL A 200 -0.56 -10.00 13.40
N PHE A 201 -1.78 -9.95 12.86
CA PHE A 201 -3.00 -10.38 13.52
C PHE A 201 -3.59 -11.65 12.90
N SER A 202 -4.57 -11.49 12.02
CA SER A 202 -5.21 -12.53 11.21
C SER A 202 -5.84 -11.87 9.99
N PRO A 203 -6.19 -12.63 8.93
CA PRO A 203 -6.93 -12.10 7.79
C PRO A 203 -8.23 -11.38 8.15
N GLU A 204 -9.05 -11.96 9.03
CA GLU A 204 -10.34 -11.41 9.44
C GLU A 204 -10.13 -10.08 10.18
N ARG A 205 -9.12 -10.05 11.05
CA ARG A 205 -8.77 -8.84 11.79
C ARG A 205 -8.20 -7.76 10.87
N ALA A 206 -7.38 -8.12 9.89
CA ALA A 206 -6.86 -7.18 8.89
C ALA A 206 -7.98 -6.57 8.05
N LEU A 207 -8.94 -7.38 7.62
CA LEU A 207 -10.14 -6.91 6.92
C LEU A 207 -10.98 -5.98 7.80
N GLN A 208 -11.16 -6.30 9.08
CA GLN A 208 -11.85 -5.41 10.01
C GLN A 208 -11.14 -4.05 10.11
N ILE A 209 -9.82 -4.05 10.30
CA ILE A 209 -9.01 -2.83 10.40
C ILE A 209 -9.05 -2.02 9.10
N TYR A 210 -8.98 -2.69 7.95
CA TYR A 210 -9.09 -2.04 6.67
C TYR A 210 -10.42 -1.29 6.52
N ARG A 211 -11.53 -1.96 6.85
CA ARG A 211 -12.89 -1.41 6.74
C ARG A 211 -13.17 -0.26 7.70
N GLU A 212 -12.79 -0.45 8.96
CA GLU A 212 -13.21 0.45 10.04
C GLU A 212 -12.20 1.56 10.33
N ILE A 213 -10.97 1.45 9.82
CA ILE A 213 -9.89 2.43 10.04
C ILE A 213 -9.33 2.92 8.71
N LEU A 214 -8.70 2.06 7.91
CA LEU A 214 -7.93 2.53 6.74
C LEU A 214 -8.82 3.19 5.67
N VAL A 215 -9.99 2.62 5.40
CA VAL A 215 -10.96 3.15 4.44
C VAL A 215 -11.48 4.53 4.86
N PRO A 216 -12.03 4.73 6.07
CA PRO A 216 -12.45 6.07 6.54
C PRO A 216 -11.33 7.10 6.61
N MET A 217 -10.08 6.66 6.72
CA MET A 217 -8.91 7.56 6.82
C MET A 217 -8.41 8.09 5.47
N SER A 218 -8.88 7.54 4.36
CA SER A 218 -8.41 7.88 3.01
C SER A 218 -9.61 8.13 2.09
N SER A 219 -9.79 9.37 1.63
CA SER A 219 -10.87 9.73 0.72
C SER A 219 -10.87 8.89 -0.57
N PRO A 220 -9.72 8.56 -1.21
CA PRO A 220 -9.69 7.60 -2.31
C PRO A 220 -10.27 6.22 -1.96
N LEU A 221 -9.90 5.66 -0.81
CA LEU A 221 -10.43 4.36 -0.37
C LEU A 221 -11.91 4.45 -0.01
N THR A 222 -12.34 5.54 0.62
CA THR A 222 -13.77 5.78 0.92
C THR A 222 -14.60 5.84 -0.36
N ARG A 223 -14.13 6.54 -1.41
CA ARG A 223 -14.83 6.61 -2.70
C ARG A 223 -14.93 5.25 -3.37
N LEU A 224 -13.84 4.47 -3.37
CA LEU A 224 -13.86 3.09 -3.83
C LEU A 224 -14.88 2.29 -3.02
N TRP A 225 -14.83 2.37 -1.69
CA TRP A 225 -15.73 1.65 -0.79
C TRP A 225 -17.20 1.95 -1.03
N GLN A 226 -17.55 3.23 -1.25
CA GLN A 226 -18.92 3.66 -1.51
C GLN A 226 -19.46 3.18 -2.86
N LYS A 227 -18.60 2.98 -3.86
CA LYS A 227 -19.01 2.44 -5.16
C LYS A 227 -19.48 0.99 -5.06
N HIS A 228 -18.89 0.22 -4.14
CA HIS A 228 -19.16 -1.20 -3.93
C HIS A 228 -20.25 -1.44 -2.85
N ALA A 229 -20.24 -0.68 -1.76
CA ALA A 229 -21.16 -0.88 -0.64
C ALA A 229 -22.65 -0.52 -0.91
N GLY A 230 -23.00 -0.03 -2.12
CA GLY A 230 -24.32 0.50 -2.44
C GLY A 230 -24.69 1.75 -1.60
N PRO A 231 -25.87 2.36 -1.81
CA PRO A 231 -26.34 3.44 -0.94
C PRO A 231 -26.51 2.91 0.47
N VAL A 232 -25.76 3.48 1.42
CA VAL A 232 -25.92 3.18 2.85
C VAL A 232 -27.35 3.51 3.24
N THR A 233 -28.20 2.49 3.41
CA THR A 233 -29.43 2.64 4.18
C THR A 233 -29.00 2.97 5.61
N LEU A 234 -29.05 4.26 5.94
CA LEU A 234 -29.06 4.72 7.31
C LEU A 234 -30.29 4.09 7.97
N ASN A 235 -30.13 2.90 8.54
CA ASN A 235 -31.08 2.37 9.51
C ASN A 235 -31.02 3.29 10.73
N ASN A 236 -31.82 4.35 10.67
CA ASN A 236 -32.28 5.06 11.85
C ASN A 236 -33.11 4.07 12.67
N SER A 237 -32.46 3.38 13.59
CA SER A 237 -33.11 2.78 14.74
C SER A 237 -33.65 3.92 15.62
N ARG A 238 -34.83 4.43 15.25
CA ARG A 238 -35.77 5.09 16.15
C ARG A 238 -36.95 4.16 16.39
N ARG A 239 -36.87 3.44 17.51
CA ARG A 239 -37.91 3.22 18.54
C ARG A 239 -37.67 1.88 19.22
#